data_AF-A0A422NDI4-F1
#
_entry.id   AF-A0A422NDI4-F1
#
_cell.length_a   1.000
_cell.length_b   1.000
_cell.length_c   1.000
_cell.angle_alpha   90.00
_cell.angle_beta   90.00
_cell.angle_gamma   90.00
#
_symmetry.space_group_name_H-M   'P 1'
#
loop_
_entity.id
_entity.type
_entity.pdbx_description
1 polymer ?
#
loop_
_entity_poly.entity_id
_entity_poly.type
_entity_poly.pdbx_seq_one_letter_code
_entity_poly.pdbx_strand_id
1 'polypeptide(L)'
;MVAERAFRRQGFGEEAVRLLISYAIDKLGASCFIAKILNTNTSSIRLFREKLGFTLLKEVPVFKELHFVKCFTSAAERVAWRCAVAYAVSEYDATTEEAIRILHFVPDTAECRRYEAE
;
A
#
# COMPACT_ATOMS: atom_id res chain seq x y z
N MET A 1 -0.85 2.29 -9.68
CA MET A 1 -1.88 1.78 -8.76
C MET A 1 -2.58 2.98 -8.15
N VAL A 2 -3.88 2.88 -7.85
CA VAL A 2 -4.91 3.93 -8.01
C VAL A 2 -5.38 4.03 -9.46
N ALA A 3 -6.64 3.65 -9.69
CA ALA A 3 -7.26 3.63 -11.01
C ALA A 3 -7.52 5.06 -11.50
N GLU A 4 -8.03 5.91 -10.62
CA GLU A 4 -8.33 7.30 -10.94
C GLU A 4 -7.06 8.10 -11.22
N ARG A 5 -6.98 8.73 -12.40
CA ARG A 5 -5.77 9.43 -12.87
C ARG A 5 -5.44 10.61 -11.97
N ALA A 6 -6.45 11.35 -11.53
CA ALA A 6 -6.27 12.53 -10.68
C ALA A 6 -5.47 12.22 -9.41
N PHE A 7 -5.62 11.02 -8.85
CA PHE A 7 -4.98 10.60 -7.59
C PHE A 7 -3.72 9.74 -7.79
N ARG A 8 -3.23 9.57 -9.03
CA ARG A 8 -2.01 8.79 -9.26
C ARG A 8 -0.78 9.56 -8.84
N ARG A 9 0.28 8.83 -8.45
CA ARG A 9 1.61 9.36 -8.11
C ARG A 9 1.62 10.33 -6.92
N GLN A 10 0.54 10.40 -6.16
CA GLN A 10 0.43 11.19 -4.94
C GLN A 10 0.75 10.39 -3.67
N GLY A 11 1.07 9.10 -3.78
CA GLY A 11 1.47 8.24 -2.65
C GLY A 11 0.36 7.41 -2.01
N PHE A 12 -0.92 7.67 -2.32
CA PHE A 12 -2.05 6.90 -1.77
C PHE A 12 -1.91 5.38 -1.94
N GLY A 13 -1.40 4.93 -3.08
CA GLY A 13 -1.20 3.50 -3.32
C GLY A 13 -0.17 2.85 -2.40
N GLU A 14 0.83 3.61 -1.96
CA GLU A 14 1.81 3.14 -0.97
C GLU A 14 1.17 3.06 0.42
N GLU A 15 0.52 4.15 0.84
CA GLU A 15 -0.16 4.25 2.14
C GLU A 15 -1.21 3.15 2.32
N ALA A 16 -2.06 2.93 1.32
CA ALA A 16 -3.08 1.89 1.35
C ALA A 16 -2.49 0.48 1.55
N VAL A 17 -1.38 0.15 0.86
CA VAL A 17 -0.74 -1.16 1.00
C VAL A 17 -0.09 -1.31 2.37
N ARG A 18 0.53 -0.25 2.90
CA ARG A 18 1.15 -0.31 4.23
C ARG A 18 0.10 -0.50 5.34
N LEU A 19 -1.05 0.16 5.24
CA LEU A 19 -2.19 -0.03 6.13
C LEU A 19 -2.76 -1.45 6.03
N LEU A 20 -2.97 -1.96 4.80
CA LEU A 20 -3.43 -3.33 4.57
C LEU A 20 -2.52 -4.37 5.24
N ILE A 21 -1.21 -4.25 5.02
CA ILE A 21 -0.22 -5.17 5.62
C ILE A 21 -0.22 -5.03 7.15
N SER A 22 -0.30 -3.81 7.67
CA SER A 22 -0.35 -3.56 9.12
C SER A 22 -1.55 -4.21 9.77
N TYR A 23 -2.73 -4.07 9.15
CA TYR A 23 -3.95 -4.73 9.60
C TYR A 23 -3.84 -6.26 9.54
N ALA A 24 -3.35 -6.81 8.44
CA ALA A 24 -3.20 -8.25 8.29
C ALA A 24 -2.22 -8.85 9.31
N ILE A 25 -1.13 -8.15 9.63
CA ILE A 25 -0.21 -8.54 10.71
C ILE A 25 -0.92 -8.52 12.07
N ASP A 26 -1.66 -7.46 12.38
CA ASP A 26 -2.26 -7.24 13.69
C ASP A 26 -3.49 -8.13 13.95
N LYS A 27 -4.42 -8.18 13.01
CA LYS A 27 -5.73 -8.82 13.20
C LYS A 27 -5.81 -10.23 12.64
N LEU A 28 -5.02 -10.53 11.61
CA LEU A 28 -5.07 -11.83 10.93
C LEU A 28 -3.86 -12.72 11.25
N GLY A 29 -2.86 -12.19 11.97
CA GLY A 29 -1.62 -12.91 12.27
C GLY A 29 -0.78 -13.22 11.03
N ALA A 30 -1.03 -12.55 9.90
CA ALA A 30 -0.33 -12.79 8.66
C ALA A 30 1.15 -12.39 8.79
N SER A 31 2.04 -13.28 8.34
CA SER A 31 3.49 -13.08 8.43
C SER A 31 4.18 -13.01 7.09
N CYS A 32 3.50 -13.34 5.98
CA CYS A 32 4.09 -13.23 4.65
C CYS A 32 3.05 -12.85 3.59
N PHE A 33 3.47 -12.03 2.65
CA PHE A 33 2.62 -11.40 1.64
C PHE A 33 3.21 -11.63 0.26
N ILE A 34 2.35 -11.96 -0.71
CA ILE A 34 2.72 -12.15 -2.10
C ILE A 34 1.98 -11.12 -2.95
N ALA A 35 2.73 -10.35 -3.74
CA ALA A 35 2.19 -9.43 -4.73
C ALA A 35 2.40 -10.01 -6.12
N LYS A 36 1.31 -10.27 -6.84
CA LYS A 36 1.33 -10.70 -8.24
C LYS A 36 1.10 -9.48 -9.13
N ILE A 37 2.05 -9.18 -10.01
CA ILE A 37 2.05 -7.94 -10.79
C ILE A 37 2.33 -8.28 -12.25
N LEU A 38 1.52 -7.77 -13.19
CA LEU A 38 1.85 -7.88 -14.61
C LEU A 38 3.25 -7.32 -14.89
N ASN A 39 4.04 -8.03 -15.70
CA ASN A 39 5.43 -7.68 -15.99
C ASN A 39 5.58 -6.33 -16.73
N THR A 40 4.50 -5.82 -17.32
CA THR A 40 4.42 -4.49 -17.95
C THR A 40 4.08 -3.36 -16.99
N ASN A 41 3.63 -3.66 -15.75
CA ASN A 41 3.21 -2.65 -14.78
C ASN A 41 4.40 -2.10 -13.99
N THR A 42 5.26 -1.35 -14.68
CA THR A 42 6.51 -0.77 -14.14
C THR A 42 6.29 0.06 -12.88
N SER A 43 5.18 0.80 -12.81
CA SER A 43 4.83 1.62 -11.64
C SER A 43 4.61 0.79 -10.38
N SER A 44 3.89 -0.33 -10.49
CA SER A 44 3.63 -1.20 -9.33
C SER A 44 4.87 -2.04 -8.99
N ILE A 45 5.61 -2.52 -9.99
CA ILE A 45 6.90 -3.19 -9.78
C ILE A 45 7.84 -2.30 -8.96
N ARG A 46 7.96 -1.02 -9.34
CA ARG A 46 8.77 -0.05 -8.62
C ARG A 46 8.30 0.17 -7.19
N LEU A 47 7.00 0.36 -6.97
CA LEU A 47 6.42 0.51 -5.65
C LEU A 47 6.76 -0.66 -4.72
N PHE A 48 6.49 -1.89 -5.17
CA PHE A 48 6.70 -3.08 -4.34
C PHE A 48 8.17 -3.34 -4.06
N ARG A 49 9.06 -3.16 -5.03
CA ARG A 49 10.50 -3.38 -4.85
C ARG A 49 11.18 -2.27 -4.04
N GLU A 50 11.01 -1.02 -4.44
CA GLU A 50 11.82 0.09 -3.93
C GLU A 50 11.24 0.73 -2.67
N LYS A 51 9.91 0.79 -2.54
CA LYS A 51 9.26 1.50 -1.43
C LYS A 51 8.80 0.55 -0.33
N LEU A 52 8.20 -0.57 -0.72
CA LEU A 52 7.65 -1.55 0.22
C LEU A 52 8.65 -2.64 0.61
N GLY A 53 9.79 -2.73 -0.09
CA GLY A 53 10.86 -3.66 0.22
C GLY A 53 10.47 -5.14 0.04
N PHE A 54 9.68 -5.44 -0.99
CA PHE A 54 9.43 -6.80 -1.44
C PHE A 54 10.57 -7.28 -2.34
N THR A 55 10.88 -8.58 -2.27
CA THR A 55 11.88 -9.25 -3.11
C THR A 55 11.20 -10.07 -4.20
N LEU A 56 11.87 -10.28 -5.34
CA LEU A 56 11.32 -11.11 -6.41
C LEU A 56 11.26 -12.57 -5.94
N LEU A 57 10.09 -13.18 -6.04
CA LEU A 57 9.88 -14.58 -5.71
C LEU A 57 10.03 -15.46 -6.97
N LYS A 58 9.31 -15.12 -8.03
CA LYS A 58 9.35 -15.85 -9.31
C LYS A 58 8.73 -15.04 -10.45
N GLU A 59 9.08 -15.41 -11.68
CA GLU A 59 8.35 -15.03 -12.88
C GLU A 59 7.36 -16.14 -13.25
N VAL A 60 6.18 -15.75 -13.73
CA VAL A 60 5.15 -16.68 -14.21
C VAL A 60 4.76 -16.30 -15.63
N PRO A 61 5.49 -16.80 -16.65
CA PRO A 61 5.36 -16.34 -18.04
C PRO A 61 3.97 -16.58 -18.64
N VAL A 62 3.31 -17.68 -18.29
CA VAL A 62 1.96 -18.02 -18.80
C VAL A 62 0.92 -16.94 -18.45
N PHE A 63 1.12 -16.21 -17.35
CA PHE A 63 0.26 -15.09 -16.95
C PHE A 63 0.91 -13.72 -17.20
N LYS A 64 2.14 -13.68 -17.73
CA LYS A 64 2.95 -12.45 -17.87
C LYS A 64 3.09 -11.71 -16.55
N GLU A 65 3.29 -12.44 -15.45
CA GLU A 65 3.36 -11.88 -14.10
C GLU A 65 4.75 -12.03 -13.47
N LEU A 66 5.11 -11.04 -12.65
CA LEU A 66 6.18 -11.10 -11.67
C LEU A 66 5.56 -11.21 -10.29
N HIS A 67 5.96 -12.21 -9.52
CA HIS A 67 5.51 -12.41 -8.15
C HIS A 67 6.60 -11.92 -7.20
N PHE A 68 6.22 -11.06 -6.25
CA PHE A 68 7.10 -10.52 -5.23
C PHE A 68 6.65 -10.98 -3.85
N VAL A 69 7.59 -11.11 -2.91
CA VAL A 69 7.33 -11.59 -1.56
C VAL A 69 7.90 -10.64 -0.51
N LYS A 70 7.19 -10.49 0.61
CA LYS A 70 7.70 -9.89 1.83
C LYS A 70 7.21 -10.69 3.02
N CYS A 71 8.15 -11.21 3.81
CA CYS A 71 7.84 -11.90 5.05
C CYS A 71 8.38 -11.12 6.26
N PHE A 72 7.67 -11.22 7.38
CA PHE A 72 7.97 -10.58 8.66
C PHE A 72 8.33 -11.66 9.69
N THR A 73 9.62 -11.84 9.91
CA THR A 73 10.17 -12.97 10.69
C THR A 73 10.26 -12.68 12.19
N SER A 74 10.36 -11.41 12.56
CA SER A 74 10.51 -10.99 13.97
C SER A 74 9.37 -10.09 14.42
N ALA A 75 9.08 -10.12 15.73
CA ALA A 75 8.13 -9.18 16.33
C ALA A 75 8.60 -7.72 16.18
N ALA A 76 9.92 -7.48 16.28
CA ALA A 76 10.50 -6.16 16.10
C ALA A 76 10.23 -5.58 14.70
N GLU A 77 10.37 -6.39 13.64
CA GLU A 77 10.08 -5.96 12.27
C GLU A 77 8.58 -5.63 12.09
N ARG A 78 7.69 -6.44 12.66
CA ARG A 78 6.23 -6.20 12.63
C ARG A 78 5.86 -4.91 13.36
N VAL A 79 6.48 -4.64 14.50
CA VAL A 79 6.29 -3.38 15.24
C VAL A 79 6.82 -2.21 14.43
N ALA A 80 8.05 -2.29 13.91
CA ALA A 80 8.66 -1.23 13.11
C ALA A 80 7.81 -0.88 11.87
N TRP A 81 7.26 -1.88 11.18
CA TRP A 81 6.37 -1.67 10.05
C TRP A 81 5.11 -0.89 10.42
N ARG A 82 4.42 -1.31 11.49
CA ARG A 82 3.19 -0.66 11.97
C ARG A 82 3.47 0.76 12.48
N CYS A 83 4.57 0.95 13.20
CA CYS A 83 4.98 2.28 13.69
C CYS A 83 5.29 3.24 12.54
N ALA A 84 5.92 2.76 11.46
CA ALA A 84 6.27 3.60 10.30
C ALA A 84 5.04 4.21 9.60
N VAL A 85 3.85 3.62 9.77
CA VAL A 85 2.60 4.14 9.21
C VAL A 85 1.63 4.66 10.27
N ALA A 86 2.11 4.88 11.50
CA ALA A 86 1.28 5.29 12.62
C ALA A 86 0.01 4.43 12.76
N TYR A 87 0.12 3.12 12.49
CA TYR A 87 -1.02 2.21 12.55
C TYR A 87 -1.47 2.07 14.01
N ALA A 88 -2.64 2.64 14.31
CA ALA A 88 -3.33 2.51 15.57
C ALA A 88 -4.72 1.91 15.32
N VAL A 89 -5.14 0.98 16.18
CA VAL A 89 -6.50 0.44 16.17
C VAL A 89 -7.14 0.81 17.50
N SER A 90 -7.91 1.89 17.48
CA SER A 90 -8.89 2.25 18.51
C SER A 90 -10.30 2.12 17.93
N GLU A 91 -11.32 2.27 18.76
CA GLU A 91 -12.64 2.61 18.25
C GLU A 91 -12.52 3.89 17.42
N TYR A 92 -13.13 3.91 16.23
CA TYR A 92 -13.11 5.09 15.38
C TYR A 92 -14.05 6.13 15.97
N ASP A 93 -13.47 7.15 16.59
CA ASP A 93 -14.17 8.31 17.13
C ASP A 93 -13.58 9.62 16.60
N ALA A 94 -14.19 10.76 16.95
CA ALA A 94 -13.75 12.07 16.48
C ALA A 94 -12.31 12.40 16.91
N THR A 95 -11.89 11.96 18.10
CA THR A 95 -10.52 12.15 18.60
C THR A 95 -9.51 11.30 17.82
N THR A 96 -9.89 10.08 17.46
CA THR A 96 -9.10 9.20 16.60
C THR A 96 -8.96 9.80 15.20
N GLU A 97 -10.04 10.37 14.64
CA GLU A 97 -9.98 11.05 13.35
C GLU A 97 -9.03 12.26 13.36
N GLU A 98 -9.04 13.07 14.42
CA GLU A 98 -8.08 14.17 14.62
C GLU A 98 -6.63 13.69 14.80
N ALA A 99 -6.43 12.52 15.42
CA ALA A 99 -5.12 11.94 15.68
C ALA A 99 -4.55 11.13 14.49
N ILE A 100 -5.40 10.71 13.54
CA ILE A 100 -4.97 9.97 12.35
C ILE A 100 -4.06 10.87 11.51
N ARG A 101 -2.81 10.44 11.37
CA ARG A 101 -1.84 11.11 10.51
C ARG A 101 -2.03 10.64 9.07
N ILE A 102 -2.74 11.44 8.28
CA ILE A 102 -2.86 11.24 6.83
C ILE A 102 -1.53 11.59 6.17
N LEU A 103 -0.90 10.65 5.46
CA LEU A 103 0.36 10.91 4.75
C LEU A 103 0.14 11.63 3.41
N HIS A 104 -1.02 11.38 2.78
CA HIS A 104 -1.39 11.95 1.50
C HIS A 104 -2.82 12.51 1.51
N PHE A 105 -2.99 13.77 1.15
CA PHE A 105 -4.29 14.45 1.18
C PHE A 105 -5.01 14.31 -0.17
N VAL A 106 -6.30 13.94 -0.15
CA VAL A 106 -7.15 13.85 -1.34
C VAL A 106 -7.57 15.27 -1.76
N PRO A 107 -7.12 15.81 -2.92
CA PRO A 107 -7.55 17.13 -3.38
C PRO A 107 -9.06 17.24 -3.59
N ASP A 108 -9.59 18.46 -3.49
CA ASP A 108 -11.03 18.72 -3.60
C ASP A 108 -11.61 18.19 -4.92
N THR A 109 -12.70 17.43 -4.82
CA THR A 109 -13.42 16.78 -5.92
C THR A 109 -13.88 17.74 -7.03
N ALA A 110 -13.95 19.04 -6.74
CA ALA A 110 -14.22 20.07 -7.75
C ALA A 110 -13.13 20.15 -8.84
N GLU A 111 -11.86 19.86 -8.53
CA GLU A 111 -10.78 19.84 -9.51
C GLU A 111 -10.73 18.55 -10.34
N CYS A 112 -11.20 17.43 -9.78
CA CYS A 112 -11.16 16.11 -10.45
C CYS A 112 -12.10 16.02 -11.66
N ARG A 113 -13.24 16.73 -11.64
CA ARG A 113 -14.24 16.75 -12.72
C ARG A 113 -13.75 17.38 -14.03
N ARG A 114 -12.60 18.06 -14.04
CA ARG A 114 -12.04 18.67 -15.27
C ARG A 114 -11.36 17.65 -16.19
N TYR A 115 -10.97 16.48 -15.68
CA TYR A 115 -10.22 15.46 -16.44
C TYR A 115 -11.09 14.36 -17.04
N GLU A 116 -12.42 14.38 -16.86
CA GLU A 116 -13.36 13.42 -17.47
C GLU A 116 -13.80 13.83 -18.89
N ALA A 117 -13.31 14.96 -19.41
CA ALA A 117 -13.70 15.53 -20.71
C ALA A 117 -12.67 15.32 -21.85
N GLU A 118 -11.61 14.56 -21.63
CA GLU A 118 -10.57 14.21 -22.63
C GLU A 118 -10.30 12.70 -22.68
#